data_AF-U2BWU7-F1
#
_entry.id   AF-U2BWU7-F1
#
_cell.length_a   1.000
_cell.length_b   1.000
_cell.length_c   1.000
_cell.angle_alpha   90.00
_cell.angle_beta   90.00
_cell.angle_gamma   90.00
#
_symmetry.space_group_name_H-M   'P 1'
#
loop_
_entity.id
_entity.type
_entity.pdbx_description
1 polymer ?
#
loop_
_entity_poly.entity_id
_entity_poly.type
_entity_poly.pdbx_seq_one_letter_code
_entity_poly.pdbx_strand_id
1 'polypeptide(L)'
;MKTKILLLLTFLSLGSLVYAQEKDISGNYRGRGGGIMLLPNKLFVLWGYMTAVPGSYEVQKDGIILFKPKKEPLFVVYGQQNDSIGKDKVRIRFANFQHGKNYIRFENGKTYSVFNDNPNCFSSRYVHTFSREEMGNSFSLIADLKTFGFAQLFGELKNTYQIDLQDNNDFLISFQKLSEYQIDGAGALVTKEGYECLLFFNQADVERSKELIRELKKEIDKIPMKELRKVLFAKEKSEDQGDKGLRDFLSISNLEEPKVFFMEVKEGSVKPDPINKDFLVYDKGKNIYKDTLNNIEYYRFDFVQPKCYQTDLEKLKVAPKTIFVSECEKPSKRRIYQ
;
A
#
# COMPACT_ATOMS: atom_id res chain seq x y z
N MET A 1 -45.88 71.80 -12.45
CA MET A 1 -44.78 71.35 -13.32
C MET A 1 -43.47 71.43 -12.55
N LYS A 2 -42.67 70.35 -12.60
CA LYS A 2 -41.23 70.26 -12.30
C LYS A 2 -40.82 70.14 -10.81
N THR A 3 -40.75 68.92 -10.28
CA THR A 3 -39.55 68.03 -10.16
C THR A 3 -38.44 68.60 -9.26
N LYS A 4 -38.30 68.02 -8.04
CA LYS A 4 -37.02 67.89 -7.32
C LYS A 4 -37.05 66.59 -6.50
N ILE A 5 -36.73 65.48 -7.14
CA ILE A 5 -36.32 64.25 -6.45
C ILE A 5 -34.79 64.32 -6.39
N LEU A 6 -34.27 64.51 -5.19
CA LEU A 6 -32.86 64.61 -4.89
C LEU A 6 -32.25 63.20 -4.82
N LEU A 7 -31.08 63.05 -5.45
CA LEU A 7 -30.26 61.85 -5.52
C LEU A 7 -30.05 61.17 -4.15
N LEU A 8 -30.26 59.85 -4.12
CA LEU A 8 -29.52 58.93 -3.26
C LEU A 8 -29.38 57.60 -3.99
N LEU A 9 -28.45 57.55 -4.95
CA LEU A 9 -28.21 56.39 -5.80
C LEU A 9 -26.72 56.30 -6.13
N THR A 10 -25.89 56.02 -5.13
CA THR A 10 -24.53 55.48 -5.29
C THR A 10 -24.01 55.08 -3.92
N PHE A 11 -24.15 53.80 -3.55
CA PHE A 11 -23.19 52.98 -2.80
C PHE A 11 -23.84 51.62 -2.45
N LEU A 12 -24.42 50.97 -3.47
CA LEU A 12 -24.44 49.51 -3.52
C LEU A 12 -23.35 49.12 -4.52
N SER A 13 -22.09 49.40 -4.15
CA SER A 13 -21.00 48.60 -4.67
C SER A 13 -21.26 47.19 -4.16
N LEU A 14 -21.94 46.43 -5.01
CA LEU A 14 -21.82 44.99 -5.12
C LEU A 14 -20.34 44.67 -4.96
N GLY A 15 -19.93 44.40 -3.72
CA GLY A 15 -18.78 43.59 -3.44
C GLY A 15 -19.14 42.25 -4.06
N SER A 16 -18.78 42.10 -5.33
CA SER A 16 -18.67 40.83 -6.00
C SER A 16 -17.68 40.02 -5.16
N LEU A 17 -18.22 39.34 -4.15
CA LEU A 17 -17.71 38.09 -3.64
C LEU A 17 -17.75 37.13 -4.83
N VAL A 18 -16.85 37.34 -5.78
CA VAL A 18 -16.35 36.28 -6.63
C VAL A 18 -15.58 35.40 -5.66
N TYR A 19 -16.30 34.50 -4.98
CA TYR A 19 -15.71 33.22 -4.67
C TYR A 19 -15.23 32.71 -6.02
N ALA A 20 -13.91 32.79 -6.25
CA ALA A 20 -13.31 32.07 -7.34
C ALA A 20 -13.79 30.63 -7.18
N GLN A 21 -14.71 30.18 -8.03
CA GLN A 21 -15.08 28.77 -8.07
C GLN A 21 -13.76 28.03 -8.28
N GLU A 22 -13.33 27.30 -7.26
CA GLU A 22 -12.19 26.42 -7.36
C GLU A 22 -12.48 25.54 -8.58
N LYS A 23 -11.68 25.67 -9.64
CA LYS A 23 -11.93 24.96 -10.90
C LYS A 23 -12.09 23.48 -10.57
N ASP A 24 -13.22 22.89 -10.99
CA ASP A 24 -13.42 21.46 -10.78
C ASP A 24 -12.40 20.67 -11.61
N ILE A 25 -11.45 20.08 -10.90
CA ILE A 25 -10.38 19.27 -11.50
C ILE A 25 -10.70 17.77 -11.46
N SER A 26 -11.86 17.38 -10.93
CA SER A 26 -12.26 15.98 -10.85
C SER A 26 -12.43 15.36 -12.26
N GLY A 27 -12.20 14.06 -12.32
CA GLY A 27 -12.25 13.29 -13.56
C GLY A 27 -11.17 12.22 -13.63
N ASN A 28 -11.26 11.39 -14.67
CA ASN A 28 -10.26 10.38 -14.96
C ASN A 28 -9.23 10.91 -15.95
N TYR A 29 -7.95 10.87 -15.58
CA TYR A 29 -6.84 11.29 -16.42
C TYR A 29 -6.08 10.05 -16.87
N ARG A 30 -6.16 9.72 -18.15
CA ARG A 30 -5.62 8.48 -18.71
C ARG A 30 -4.30 8.71 -19.43
N GLY A 31 -3.37 7.80 -19.17
CA GLY A 31 -2.06 7.72 -19.83
C GLY A 31 -1.85 6.34 -20.43
N ARG A 32 -0.60 6.04 -20.77
CA ARG A 32 -0.25 4.71 -21.28
C ARG A 32 -0.24 3.69 -20.14
N GLY A 33 -1.13 2.70 -20.18
CA GLY A 33 -1.12 1.56 -19.26
C GLY A 33 -1.79 1.81 -17.91
N GLY A 34 -2.44 2.95 -17.72
CA GLY A 34 -3.11 3.34 -16.48
C GLY A 34 -3.62 4.77 -16.49
N GLY A 35 -3.96 5.28 -15.31
CA GLY A 35 -4.46 6.64 -15.13
C GLY A 35 -4.49 7.09 -13.68
N ILE A 36 -4.94 8.32 -13.49
CA ILE A 36 -5.14 8.96 -12.19
C ILE A 36 -6.57 9.47 -12.18
N MET A 37 -7.39 8.96 -11.26
CA MET A 37 -8.75 9.45 -11.04
C MET A 37 -8.74 10.45 -9.90
N LEU A 38 -9.17 11.68 -10.13
CA LEU A 38 -9.37 12.70 -9.11
C LEU A 38 -10.84 12.77 -8.72
N LEU A 39 -11.15 12.53 -7.44
CA LEU A 39 -12.50 12.54 -6.91
C LEU A 39 -12.84 13.89 -6.25
N PRO A 40 -14.10 14.36 -6.30
CA PRO A 40 -14.48 15.67 -5.75
C PRO A 40 -14.18 15.85 -4.25
N ASN A 41 -14.12 14.74 -3.50
CA ASN A 41 -13.81 14.71 -2.07
C ASN A 41 -12.31 14.75 -1.76
N LYS A 42 -11.47 15.21 -2.69
CA LYS A 42 -10.01 15.33 -2.55
C LYS A 42 -9.28 13.99 -2.34
N LEU A 43 -9.91 12.89 -2.74
CA LEU A 43 -9.28 11.58 -2.88
C LEU A 43 -8.84 11.35 -4.31
N PHE A 44 -7.78 10.59 -4.50
CA PHE A 44 -7.40 10.11 -5.83
C PHE A 44 -7.17 8.61 -5.82
N VAL A 45 -7.20 8.03 -7.01
CA VAL A 45 -6.68 6.68 -7.23
C VAL A 45 -5.74 6.68 -8.43
N LEU A 46 -4.49 6.29 -8.21
CA LEU A 46 -3.59 5.90 -9.27
C LEU A 46 -3.89 4.45 -9.62
N TRP A 47 -4.26 4.18 -10.87
CA TRP A 47 -4.66 2.86 -11.31
C TRP A 47 -3.89 2.43 -12.56
N GLY A 48 -3.68 1.13 -12.69
CA GLY A 48 -3.02 0.50 -13.82
C GLY A 48 -3.40 -0.98 -13.88
N TYR A 49 -2.72 -1.75 -14.73
CA TYR A 49 -2.97 -3.18 -14.82
C TYR A 49 -2.86 -3.85 -13.44
N MET A 50 -3.98 -4.39 -12.95
CA MET A 50 -4.14 -5.07 -11.65
C MET A 50 -3.69 -4.27 -10.41
N THR A 51 -3.56 -2.95 -10.50
CA THR A 51 -3.08 -2.12 -9.39
C THR A 51 -3.98 -0.92 -9.18
N ALA A 52 -4.38 -0.65 -7.94
CA ALA A 52 -4.97 0.62 -7.51
C ALA A 52 -4.24 1.08 -6.25
N VAL A 53 -3.77 2.32 -6.28
CA VAL A 53 -3.17 2.99 -5.14
C VAL A 53 -4.04 4.20 -4.81
N PRO A 54 -4.88 4.11 -3.77
CA PRO A 54 -5.69 5.24 -3.34
C PRO A 54 -4.81 6.27 -2.63
N GLY A 55 -5.30 7.48 -2.47
CA GLY A 55 -4.64 8.50 -1.68
C GLY A 55 -5.47 9.77 -1.56
N SER A 56 -4.85 10.81 -1.01
CA SER A 56 -5.43 12.15 -0.92
C SER A 56 -4.64 13.13 -1.78
N TYR A 57 -5.31 14.16 -2.27
CA TYR A 57 -4.64 15.24 -2.99
C TYR A 57 -5.04 16.61 -2.46
N GLU A 58 -4.15 17.58 -2.59
CA GLU A 58 -4.36 18.96 -2.17
C GLU A 58 -3.95 19.91 -3.29
N VAL A 59 -4.82 20.86 -3.63
CA VAL A 59 -4.52 21.88 -4.63
C VAL A 59 -3.99 23.12 -3.94
N GLN A 60 -2.74 23.49 -4.24
CA GLN A 60 -2.10 24.69 -3.73
C GLN A 60 -2.56 25.93 -4.48
N LYS A 61 -2.35 27.11 -3.86
CA LYS A 61 -2.73 28.41 -4.44
C LYS A 61 -2.06 28.71 -5.79
N ASP A 62 -0.88 28.16 -6.05
CA ASP A 62 -0.14 28.30 -7.31
C ASP A 62 -0.58 27.30 -8.39
N GLY A 63 -1.62 26.49 -8.11
CA GLY A 63 -2.16 25.47 -9.01
C GLY A 63 -1.34 24.18 -9.06
N ILE A 64 -0.36 24.02 -8.18
CA ILE A 64 0.31 22.73 -7.94
C ILE A 64 -0.63 21.83 -7.15
N ILE A 65 -0.67 20.55 -7.52
CA ILE A 65 -1.44 19.52 -6.85
C ILE A 65 -0.45 18.61 -6.12
N LEU A 66 -0.55 18.51 -4.80
CA LEU A 66 0.21 17.55 -4.01
C LEU A 66 -0.56 16.24 -3.93
N PHE A 67 0.13 15.12 -4.16
CA PHE A 67 -0.43 13.78 -4.07
C PHE A 67 0.21 13.04 -2.90
N LYS A 68 -0.63 12.49 -2.03
CA LYS A 68 -0.23 11.65 -0.91
C LYS A 68 -0.89 10.28 -1.04
N PRO A 69 -0.24 9.33 -1.74
CA PRO A 69 -0.73 7.96 -1.83
C PRO A 69 -0.85 7.31 -0.44
N LYS A 70 -1.77 6.36 -0.30
CA LYS A 70 -1.83 5.45 0.85
C LYS A 70 -0.56 4.59 0.84
N LYS A 71 0.21 4.70 1.91
CA LYS A 71 1.40 3.88 2.14
C LYS A 71 0.97 2.60 2.81
N GLU A 72 1.16 1.48 2.13
CA GLU A 72 0.92 0.15 2.70
C GLU A 72 2.00 -0.14 3.75
N PRO A 73 1.66 -0.77 4.87
CA PRO A 73 2.64 -1.16 5.88
C PRO A 73 3.58 -2.22 5.30
N LEU A 74 4.86 -2.19 5.70
CA LEU A 74 5.84 -3.21 5.28
C LEU A 74 5.45 -4.62 5.75
N PHE A 75 4.81 -4.71 6.91
CA PHE A 75 4.34 -5.96 7.48
C PHE A 75 2.87 -5.83 7.86
N VAL A 76 2.05 -6.74 7.35
CA VAL A 76 0.66 -6.92 7.80
C VAL A 76 0.62 -8.17 8.68
N VAL A 77 0.09 -8.03 9.90
CA VAL A 77 0.12 -9.08 10.92
C VAL A 77 -1.30 -9.39 11.34
N TYR A 78 -1.64 -10.68 11.32
CA TYR A 78 -2.85 -11.19 11.95
C TYR A 78 -2.49 -12.27 12.96
N GLY A 79 -3.21 -12.29 14.07
CA GLY A 79 -2.99 -13.20 15.19
C GLY A 79 -4.27 -13.91 15.61
N GLN A 80 -4.12 -15.10 16.15
CA GLN A 80 -5.16 -15.77 16.92
C GLN A 80 -4.53 -16.56 18.07
N GLN A 81 -5.36 -16.91 19.05
CA GLN A 81 -5.07 -17.99 19.98
C GLN A 81 -5.42 -19.34 19.32
N ASN A 82 -4.52 -20.31 19.39
CA ASN A 82 -4.72 -21.64 18.85
C ASN A 82 -4.19 -22.68 19.84
N ASP A 83 -5.09 -23.30 20.59
CA ASP A 83 -4.70 -24.28 21.60
C ASP A 83 -4.13 -25.57 20.99
N SER A 84 -4.43 -25.87 19.71
CA SER A 84 -3.97 -27.10 19.03
C SER A 84 -2.46 -27.17 18.80
N ILE A 85 -1.75 -26.05 18.81
CA ILE A 85 -0.29 -26.03 18.63
C ILE A 85 0.49 -26.14 19.95
N GLY A 86 -0.19 -26.04 21.10
CA GLY A 86 0.43 -25.96 22.42
C GLY A 86 0.64 -24.52 22.89
N LYS A 87 0.43 -24.29 24.19
CA LYS A 87 0.49 -22.96 24.82
C LYS A 87 1.92 -22.39 24.92
N ASP A 88 2.91 -23.27 24.91
CA ASP A 88 4.34 -22.99 24.96
C ASP A 88 4.96 -22.74 23.59
N LYS A 89 4.15 -22.73 22.51
CA LYS A 89 4.63 -22.56 21.14
C LYS A 89 4.05 -21.33 20.48
N VAL A 90 4.80 -20.76 19.56
CA VAL A 90 4.37 -19.67 18.70
C VAL A 90 4.59 -20.07 17.25
N ARG A 91 3.51 -20.20 16.48
CA ARG A 91 3.58 -20.51 15.05
C ARG A 91 3.43 -19.24 14.23
N ILE A 92 4.32 -19.06 13.25
CA ILE A 92 4.27 -17.96 12.30
C ILE A 92 4.25 -18.53 10.89
N ARG A 93 3.29 -18.07 10.08
CA ARG A 93 3.27 -18.29 8.63
C ARG A 93 3.74 -17.01 7.94
N PHE A 94 4.80 -17.15 7.14
CA PHE A 94 5.46 -16.05 6.46
C PHE A 94 5.00 -16.02 5.00
N ALA A 95 4.34 -14.94 4.58
CA ALA A 95 3.95 -14.69 3.20
C ALA A 95 4.82 -13.59 2.60
N ASN A 96 5.30 -13.80 1.38
CA ASN A 96 6.05 -12.81 0.58
C ASN A 96 7.42 -12.38 1.13
N PHE A 97 7.92 -12.99 2.20
CA PHE A 97 9.22 -12.66 2.81
C PHE A 97 10.42 -12.90 1.87
N GLN A 98 10.26 -13.71 0.83
CA GLN A 98 11.26 -13.92 -0.22
C GLN A 98 11.53 -12.68 -1.08
N HIS A 99 10.63 -11.68 -1.08
CA HIS A 99 10.75 -10.49 -1.92
C HIS A 99 11.59 -9.36 -1.29
N GLY A 100 12.15 -9.58 -0.10
CA GLY A 100 12.99 -8.60 0.58
C GLY A 100 13.96 -9.26 1.55
N LYS A 101 14.89 -8.47 2.09
CA LYS A 101 15.78 -8.91 3.16
C LYS A 101 15.15 -8.54 4.50
N ASN A 102 14.75 -9.57 5.24
CA ASN A 102 13.90 -9.44 6.42
C ASN A 102 14.48 -10.20 7.62
N TYR A 103 14.27 -9.66 8.81
CA TYR A 103 14.73 -10.25 10.07
C TYR A 103 13.59 -10.37 11.06
N ILE A 104 13.72 -11.33 11.96
CA ILE A 104 12.90 -11.45 13.17
C ILE A 104 13.81 -11.30 14.39
N ARG A 105 13.41 -10.44 15.32
CA ARG A 105 14.10 -10.20 16.59
C ARG A 105 13.18 -10.58 17.75
N PHE A 106 13.66 -11.42 18.64
CA PHE A 106 12.93 -11.81 19.85
C PHE A 106 13.10 -10.78 20.96
N GLU A 107 12.27 -10.86 22.00
CA GLU A 107 12.27 -9.94 23.13
C GLU A 107 13.65 -9.83 23.81
N ASN A 108 14.37 -10.94 23.90
CA ASN A 108 15.73 -11.00 24.46
C ASN A 108 16.82 -10.38 23.56
N GLY A 109 16.46 -9.83 22.41
CA GLY A 109 17.35 -9.17 21.46
C GLY A 109 18.00 -10.10 20.43
N LYS A 110 17.81 -11.43 20.54
CA LYS A 110 18.33 -12.39 19.54
C LYS A 110 17.62 -12.17 18.22
N THR A 111 18.40 -11.95 17.16
CA THR A 111 17.89 -11.61 15.82
C THR A 111 18.29 -12.68 14.82
N TYR A 112 17.38 -13.07 13.95
CA TYR A 112 17.58 -14.05 12.90
C TYR A 112 17.14 -13.49 11.55
N SER A 113 17.86 -13.80 10.49
CA SER A 113 17.36 -13.60 9.13
C SER A 113 16.22 -14.59 8.85
N VAL A 114 15.15 -14.13 8.20
CA VAL A 114 14.02 -15.01 7.84
C VAL A 114 14.46 -15.99 6.74
N PHE A 115 15.18 -15.52 5.73
CA PHE A 115 15.81 -16.35 4.69
C PHE A 115 17.34 -16.21 4.72
N ASN A 116 18.05 -17.20 4.17
CA ASN A 116 19.46 -17.08 3.80
C ASN A 116 19.68 -15.98 2.76
N ASP A 117 20.92 -15.54 2.61
CA ASP A 117 21.27 -14.58 1.55
C ASP A 117 21.07 -15.22 0.16
N ASN A 118 20.52 -14.45 -0.77
CA ASN A 118 20.21 -14.86 -2.15
C ASN A 118 19.40 -16.18 -2.27
N PRO A 119 18.23 -16.27 -1.61
CA PRO A 119 17.42 -17.48 -1.68
C PRO A 119 16.92 -17.68 -3.12
N ASN A 120 16.94 -18.93 -3.61
CA ASN A 120 16.64 -19.20 -5.03
C ASN A 120 15.78 -20.45 -5.28
N CYS A 121 15.33 -21.14 -4.23
CA CYS A 121 14.50 -22.35 -4.34
C CYS A 121 13.28 -22.23 -3.43
N PHE A 122 12.20 -21.64 -3.94
CA PHE A 122 11.05 -21.28 -3.12
C PHE A 122 10.01 -22.41 -3.02
N SER A 123 9.51 -22.64 -1.81
CA SER A 123 8.41 -23.56 -1.50
C SER A 123 7.07 -22.81 -1.53
N SER A 124 5.98 -23.56 -1.58
CA SER A 124 4.63 -22.99 -1.52
C SER A 124 4.22 -22.51 -0.13
N ARG A 125 4.90 -22.97 0.94
CA ARG A 125 4.54 -22.64 2.33
C ARG A 125 5.76 -22.43 3.22
N TYR A 126 5.77 -21.31 3.94
CA TYR A 126 6.78 -20.97 4.95
C TYR A 126 6.14 -20.86 6.31
N VAL A 127 6.29 -21.91 7.11
CA VAL A 127 5.74 -22.00 8.45
C VAL A 127 6.85 -22.38 9.41
N HIS A 128 6.99 -21.63 10.49
CA HIS A 128 7.93 -21.96 11.56
C HIS A 128 7.22 -21.93 12.91
N THR A 129 7.60 -22.83 13.81
CA THR A 129 7.08 -22.86 15.18
C THR A 129 8.24 -22.67 16.15
N PHE A 130 8.18 -21.59 16.91
CA PHE A 130 9.15 -21.20 17.92
C PHE A 130 8.68 -21.65 19.31
N SER A 131 9.60 -21.83 20.25
CA SER A 131 9.20 -21.91 21.66
C SER A 131 8.89 -20.50 22.19
N ARG A 132 7.85 -20.39 23.02
CA ARG A 132 7.49 -19.14 23.68
C ARG A 132 8.58 -18.68 24.64
N GLU A 133 9.30 -19.62 25.26
CA GLU A 133 10.47 -19.33 26.10
C GLU A 133 11.58 -18.61 25.32
N GLU A 134 11.88 -19.04 24.09
CA GLU A 134 12.93 -18.40 23.29
C GLU A 134 12.49 -17.03 22.76
N MET A 135 11.24 -16.92 22.32
CA MET A 135 10.69 -15.71 21.71
C MET A 135 10.39 -14.61 22.72
N GLY A 136 9.95 -14.98 23.93
CA GLY A 136 9.43 -14.07 24.94
C GLY A 136 7.97 -13.68 24.69
N ASN A 137 7.58 -12.51 25.18
CA ASN A 137 6.21 -11.96 25.09
C ASN A 137 6.01 -11.04 23.87
N SER A 138 7.07 -10.76 23.11
CA SER A 138 7.01 -9.98 21.88
C SER A 138 8.07 -10.42 20.87
N PHE A 139 7.85 -10.09 19.61
CA PHE A 139 8.89 -10.14 18.59
C PHE A 139 8.81 -8.91 17.70
N SER A 140 9.90 -8.59 17.01
CA SER A 140 9.96 -7.53 16.01
C SER A 140 10.28 -8.11 14.64
N LEU A 141 9.61 -7.61 13.61
CA LEU A 141 9.96 -7.79 12.21
C LEU A 141 10.73 -6.57 11.74
N ILE A 142 11.83 -6.78 11.01
CA ILE A 142 12.71 -5.72 10.53
C ILE A 142 12.95 -5.91 9.04
N ALA A 143 12.71 -4.88 8.24
CA ALA A 143 13.01 -4.88 6.82
C ALA A 143 14.31 -4.10 6.52
N ASP A 144 15.13 -4.64 5.62
CA ASP A 144 16.24 -3.91 5.03
C ASP A 144 15.76 -3.07 3.85
N LEU A 145 15.57 -1.77 4.10
CA LEU A 145 15.11 -0.82 3.10
C LEU A 145 16.15 -0.55 2.00
N LYS A 146 17.44 -0.85 2.21
CA LYS A 146 18.49 -0.67 1.19
C LYS A 146 18.25 -1.55 -0.04
N THR A 147 17.43 -2.60 0.09
CA THR A 147 16.99 -3.44 -1.03
C THR A 147 16.07 -2.73 -2.03
N PHE A 148 15.52 -1.57 -1.66
CA PHE A 148 14.66 -0.76 -2.51
C PHE A 148 15.36 0.56 -2.84
N GLY A 149 15.85 0.72 -4.07
CA GLY A 149 16.62 1.90 -4.49
C GLY A 149 15.89 3.25 -4.37
N PHE A 150 14.57 3.22 -4.20
CA PHE A 150 13.70 4.40 -4.05
C PHE A 150 13.17 4.60 -2.62
N ALA A 151 13.53 3.74 -1.64
CA ALA A 151 12.97 3.83 -0.28
C ALA A 151 13.19 5.18 0.40
N GLN A 152 14.29 5.86 0.08
CA GLN A 152 14.57 7.23 0.55
C GLN A 152 13.49 8.26 0.15
N LEU A 153 12.71 7.99 -0.90
CA LEU A 153 11.65 8.89 -1.38
C LEU A 153 10.35 8.75 -0.58
N PHE A 154 10.23 7.74 0.29
CA PHE A 154 9.02 7.52 1.10
C PHE A 154 8.92 8.44 2.33
N GLY A 155 9.95 9.25 2.61
CA GLY A 155 10.05 10.07 3.82
C GLY A 155 10.30 9.20 5.05
N GLU A 156 9.51 9.38 6.12
CA GLU A 156 9.66 8.64 7.38
C GLU A 156 9.09 7.20 7.33
N LEU A 157 9.60 6.37 6.44
CA LEU A 157 9.25 4.95 6.44
C LEU A 157 9.95 4.22 7.60
N LYS A 158 9.19 3.81 8.62
CA LYS A 158 9.72 2.98 9.70
C LYS A 158 9.96 1.56 9.20
N ASN A 159 11.11 0.99 9.50
CA ASN A 159 11.50 -0.35 9.03
C ASN A 159 11.28 -1.48 10.04
N THR A 160 10.90 -1.18 11.27
CA THR A 160 10.70 -2.17 12.34
C THR A 160 9.31 -2.13 12.92
N TYR A 161 8.71 -3.31 13.04
CA TYR A 161 7.35 -3.54 13.49
C TYR A 161 7.41 -4.51 14.68
N GLN A 162 7.15 -4.03 15.89
CA GLN A 162 7.08 -4.85 17.09
C GLN A 162 5.64 -5.32 17.34
N ILE A 163 5.51 -6.61 17.63
CA ILE A 163 4.27 -7.33 17.86
C ILE A 163 4.31 -7.89 19.27
N ASP A 164 3.38 -7.45 20.11
CA ASP A 164 3.14 -8.04 21.42
C ASP A 164 2.26 -9.29 21.22
N LEU A 165 2.67 -10.44 21.75
CA LEU A 165 1.95 -11.70 21.54
C LEU A 165 0.55 -11.66 22.15
N GLN A 166 0.44 -11.09 23.36
CA GLN A 166 -0.76 -11.21 24.19
C GLN A 166 -1.18 -12.70 24.30
N ASP A 167 -2.46 -12.99 24.10
CA ASP A 167 -3.00 -14.35 24.10
C ASP A 167 -2.78 -15.09 22.75
N ASN A 168 -2.29 -14.39 21.73
CA ASN A 168 -2.04 -14.99 20.43
C ASN A 168 -0.80 -15.87 20.46
N ASN A 169 -0.89 -17.00 19.75
CA ASN A 169 0.23 -17.91 19.56
C ASN A 169 0.33 -18.42 18.11
N ASP A 170 -0.60 -18.02 17.23
CA ASP A 170 -0.60 -18.41 15.83
C ASP A 170 -0.77 -17.16 14.96
N PHE A 171 0.19 -16.90 14.09
CA PHE A 171 0.27 -15.66 13.31
C PHE A 171 0.32 -15.92 11.81
N LEU A 172 -0.35 -15.04 11.05
CA LEU A 172 -0.20 -14.86 9.61
C LEU A 172 0.49 -13.52 9.39
N ILE A 173 1.64 -13.55 8.74
CA ILE A 173 2.44 -12.34 8.54
C ILE A 173 2.77 -12.23 7.06
N SER A 174 2.41 -11.11 6.45
CA SER A 174 2.75 -10.81 5.07
C SER A 174 3.73 -9.65 4.99
N PHE A 175 4.80 -9.83 4.22
CA PHE A 175 5.70 -8.75 3.83
C PHE A 175 5.17 -8.07 2.56
N GLN A 176 4.93 -6.77 2.63
CA GLN A 176 4.50 -5.98 1.48
C GLN A 176 5.72 -5.34 0.81
N LYS A 177 5.89 -5.64 -0.48
CA LYS A 177 6.91 -5.02 -1.30
C LYS A 177 6.54 -3.55 -1.51
N LEU A 178 7.47 -2.64 -1.24
CA LEU A 178 7.28 -1.23 -1.56
C LEU A 178 7.08 -1.02 -3.05
N SER A 179 6.23 -0.07 -3.41
CA SER A 179 5.92 0.30 -4.79
C SER A 179 6.18 1.78 -5.04
N GLU A 180 6.87 2.12 -6.13
CA GLU A 180 7.13 3.51 -6.52
C GLU A 180 5.85 4.35 -6.65
N TYR A 181 4.70 3.70 -6.91
CA TYR A 181 3.39 4.37 -6.97
C TYR A 181 2.90 4.92 -5.62
N GLN A 182 3.55 4.55 -4.52
CA GLN A 182 3.24 5.02 -3.17
C GLN A 182 4.13 6.19 -2.71
N ILE A 183 5.02 6.64 -3.59
CA ILE A 183 5.85 7.83 -3.37
C ILE A 183 4.98 9.07 -3.51
N ASP A 184 5.11 10.00 -2.57
CA ASP A 184 4.43 11.29 -2.61
C ASP A 184 4.80 12.03 -3.90
N GLY A 185 3.81 12.66 -4.53
CA GLY A 185 3.98 13.23 -5.87
C GLY A 185 3.51 14.68 -5.95
N ALA A 186 3.85 15.32 -7.06
CA ALA A 186 3.32 16.61 -7.44
C ALA A 186 2.74 16.55 -8.85
N GLY A 187 1.74 17.39 -9.12
CA GLY A 187 1.19 17.56 -10.44
C GLY A 187 0.65 18.94 -10.70
N ALA A 188 0.22 19.17 -11.92
CA ALA A 188 -0.46 20.39 -12.33
C ALA A 188 -1.35 20.13 -13.54
N LEU A 189 -2.45 20.87 -13.64
CA LEU A 189 -3.21 20.92 -14.89
C LEU A 189 -2.47 21.74 -15.93
N VAL A 190 -2.39 21.20 -17.14
CA VAL A 190 -1.83 21.84 -18.33
C VAL A 190 -2.76 21.61 -19.52
N THR A 191 -2.64 22.45 -20.54
CA THR A 191 -3.26 22.19 -21.84
C THR A 191 -2.17 21.75 -22.80
N LYS A 192 -2.38 20.68 -23.55
CA LYS A 192 -1.45 20.23 -24.58
C LYS A 192 -2.24 19.75 -25.79
N GLU A 193 -1.95 20.31 -26.96
CA GLU A 193 -2.63 19.96 -28.22
C GLU A 193 -4.17 20.07 -28.14
N GLY A 194 -4.68 21.02 -27.34
CA GLY A 194 -6.11 21.25 -27.14
C GLY A 194 -6.78 20.34 -26.09
N TYR A 195 -6.03 19.43 -25.45
CA TYR A 195 -6.53 18.56 -24.40
C TYR A 195 -6.17 19.10 -23.01
N GLU A 196 -7.12 19.02 -22.07
CA GLU A 196 -6.83 19.18 -20.65
C GLU A 196 -6.09 17.95 -20.14
N CYS A 197 -4.91 18.16 -19.57
CA CYS A 197 -4.04 17.10 -19.11
C CYS A 197 -3.60 17.33 -17.67
N LEU A 198 -3.39 16.24 -16.93
CA LEU A 198 -2.68 16.22 -15.66
C LEU A 198 -1.22 15.86 -15.93
N LEU A 199 -0.31 16.78 -15.65
CA LEU A 199 1.11 16.49 -15.52
C LEU A 199 1.36 15.98 -14.10
N PHE A 200 1.99 14.82 -13.94
CA PHE A 200 2.22 14.16 -12.65
C PHE A 200 3.65 13.60 -12.55
N PHE A 201 4.26 13.77 -11.39
CA PHE A 201 5.62 13.32 -11.10
C PHE A 201 5.75 12.82 -9.66
N ASN A 202 6.29 11.61 -9.50
CA ASN A 202 6.53 10.96 -8.21
C ASN A 202 7.88 10.19 -8.18
N GLN A 203 8.82 10.55 -9.05
CA GLN A 203 10.13 9.89 -9.17
C GLN A 203 11.25 10.63 -8.39
N ALA A 204 10.88 11.59 -7.56
CA ALA A 204 11.77 12.33 -6.70
C ALA A 204 11.04 12.66 -5.39
N ASP A 205 11.70 13.31 -4.44
CA ASP A 205 11.01 13.88 -3.30
C ASP A 205 9.98 14.93 -3.75
N VAL A 206 9.05 15.27 -2.87
CA VAL A 206 7.93 16.14 -3.20
C VAL A 206 8.38 17.54 -3.63
N GLU A 207 9.45 18.08 -3.05
CA GLU A 207 9.93 19.43 -3.38
C GLU A 207 10.58 19.45 -4.75
N ARG A 208 11.43 18.46 -5.05
CA ARG A 208 12.00 18.32 -6.40
C ARG A 208 10.92 18.05 -7.45
N SER A 209 9.90 17.27 -7.10
CA SER A 209 8.75 17.04 -7.97
C SER A 209 8.01 18.35 -8.28
N LYS A 210 7.82 19.24 -7.29
CA LYS A 210 7.21 20.57 -7.51
C LYS A 210 8.03 21.43 -8.44
N GLU A 211 9.36 21.46 -8.29
CA GLU A 211 10.25 22.21 -9.17
C GLU A 211 10.15 21.73 -10.62
N LEU A 212 10.24 20.42 -10.84
CA LEU A 212 10.13 19.81 -12.18
C LEU A 212 8.78 20.11 -12.83
N ILE A 213 7.69 20.05 -12.07
CA ILE A 213 6.36 20.42 -12.59
C ILE A 213 6.34 21.89 -13.04
N ARG A 214 6.95 22.81 -12.28
CA ARG A 214 7.02 24.23 -12.66
C ARG A 214 7.88 24.47 -13.89
N GLU A 215 9.01 23.77 -14.02
CA GLU A 215 9.89 23.82 -15.19
C GLU A 215 9.16 23.31 -16.44
N LEU A 216 8.63 22.09 -16.38
CA LEU A 216 7.91 21.45 -17.48
C LEU A 216 6.70 22.27 -17.92
N LYS A 217 5.92 22.83 -16.97
CA LYS A 217 4.75 23.65 -17.29
C LYS A 217 5.09 24.88 -18.14
N LYS A 218 6.27 25.48 -17.98
CA LYS A 218 6.70 26.66 -18.77
C LYS A 218 7.00 26.33 -20.23
N GLU A 219 7.41 25.10 -20.50
CA GLU A 219 7.87 24.69 -21.83
C GLU A 219 7.05 23.55 -22.45
N ILE A 220 5.93 23.18 -21.81
CA ILE A 220 5.13 22.00 -22.16
C ILE A 220 4.71 21.97 -23.64
N ASP A 221 4.42 23.13 -24.21
CA ASP A 221 4.03 23.26 -25.62
C ASP A 221 5.16 22.94 -26.59
N LYS A 222 6.41 23.18 -26.19
CA LYS A 222 7.61 22.91 -26.99
C LYS A 222 8.06 21.44 -26.92
N ILE A 223 7.69 20.73 -25.85
CA ILE A 223 8.12 19.35 -25.63
C ILE A 223 7.26 18.40 -26.49
N PRO A 224 7.85 17.51 -27.30
CA PRO A 224 7.10 16.53 -28.07
C PRO A 224 6.29 15.58 -27.18
N MET A 225 5.07 15.23 -27.60
CA MET A 225 4.20 14.32 -26.84
C MET A 225 4.85 12.98 -26.51
N LYS A 226 5.76 12.47 -27.36
CA LYS A 226 6.50 11.23 -27.13
C LYS A 226 7.34 11.25 -25.83
N GLU A 227 7.89 12.42 -25.48
CA GLU A 227 8.72 12.60 -24.30
C GLU A 227 7.87 12.74 -23.02
N LEU A 228 6.63 13.23 -23.17
CA LEU A 228 5.70 13.43 -22.07
C LEU A 228 4.88 12.18 -21.69
N ARG A 229 4.93 11.10 -22.48
CA ARG A 229 4.05 9.90 -22.34
C ARG A 229 4.05 9.23 -20.96
N LYS A 230 5.11 9.41 -20.16
CA LYS A 230 5.24 8.81 -18.83
C LYS A 230 4.67 9.66 -17.70
N VAL A 231 4.49 10.97 -17.95
CA VAL A 231 4.19 11.96 -16.91
C VAL A 231 2.92 12.76 -17.23
N LEU A 232 2.40 12.67 -18.44
CA LEU A 232 1.22 13.41 -18.90
C LEU A 232 0.04 12.46 -19.12
N PHE A 233 -1.10 12.81 -18.51
CA PHE A 233 -2.34 12.04 -18.53
C PHE A 233 -3.47 12.91 -19.05
N ALA A 234 -4.13 12.52 -20.14
CA ALA A 234 -5.20 13.30 -20.75
C ALA A 234 -6.54 13.04 -20.03
N LYS A 235 -7.32 14.09 -19.78
CA LYS A 235 -8.64 13.96 -19.18
C LYS A 235 -9.59 13.24 -20.15
N GLU A 236 -10.23 12.18 -19.68
CA GLU A 236 -11.26 11.48 -20.44
C GLU A 236 -12.53 12.36 -20.55
N LYS A 237 -13.21 12.23 -21.69
CA LYS A 237 -14.53 12.86 -21.89
C LYS A 237 -15.54 12.22 -20.93
N SER A 238 -16.57 12.99 -20.56
CA SER A 238 -17.61 12.55 -19.59
C SER A 238 -18.26 11.20 -19.93
N GLU A 239 -18.40 10.89 -21.21
CA GLU A 239 -19.01 9.65 -21.72
C GLU A 239 -18.09 8.42 -21.54
N ASP A 240 -16.78 8.64 -21.42
CA ASP A 240 -15.75 7.60 -21.35
C ASP A 240 -15.18 7.41 -19.93
N GLN A 241 -15.68 8.17 -18.93
CA GLN A 241 -15.11 8.16 -17.58
C GLN A 241 -15.34 6.83 -16.86
N GLY A 242 -14.37 5.92 -16.96
CA GLY A 242 -14.30 4.66 -16.23
C GLY A 242 -15.48 3.72 -16.50
N ASP A 243 -15.22 2.57 -17.11
CA ASP A 243 -16.24 1.53 -17.19
C ASP A 243 -16.68 1.08 -15.78
N LYS A 244 -17.83 0.40 -15.72
CA LYS A 244 -18.37 -0.11 -14.45
C LYS A 244 -17.36 -0.97 -13.69
N GLY A 245 -16.53 -1.75 -14.40
CA GLY A 245 -15.51 -2.61 -13.79
C GLY A 245 -14.44 -1.82 -13.05
N LEU A 246 -13.96 -0.71 -13.64
CA LEU A 246 -13.02 0.19 -12.96
C LEU A 246 -13.67 0.84 -11.73
N ARG A 247 -14.92 1.29 -11.82
CA ARG A 247 -15.62 1.90 -10.68
C ARG A 247 -15.85 0.91 -9.54
N ASP A 248 -16.23 -0.32 -9.87
CA ASP A 248 -16.45 -1.39 -8.88
C ASP A 248 -15.12 -1.78 -8.21
N PHE A 249 -14.03 -1.92 -8.99
CA PHE A 249 -12.68 -2.16 -8.48
C PHE A 249 -12.21 -1.05 -7.53
N LEU A 250 -12.47 0.20 -7.87
CA LEU A 250 -12.07 1.38 -7.12
C LEU A 250 -13.03 1.76 -5.97
N SER A 251 -14.04 0.94 -5.70
CA SER A 251 -14.93 1.17 -4.55
C SER A 251 -14.13 1.14 -3.23
N ILE A 252 -14.45 2.06 -2.32
CA ILE A 252 -13.69 2.29 -1.07
C ILE A 252 -13.57 1.00 -0.24
N SER A 253 -14.59 0.15 -0.24
CA SER A 253 -14.57 -1.14 0.46
C SER A 253 -13.50 -2.11 -0.04
N ASN A 254 -13.08 -1.99 -1.31
CA ASN A 254 -12.00 -2.81 -1.89
C ASN A 254 -10.61 -2.24 -1.63
N LEU A 255 -10.52 -1.01 -1.11
CA LEU A 255 -9.28 -0.27 -0.88
C LEU A 255 -8.85 -0.28 0.59
N GLU A 256 -9.74 -0.67 1.50
CA GLU A 256 -9.41 -0.87 2.92
C GLU A 256 -8.77 -2.23 3.16
N GLU A 257 -7.80 -2.29 4.06
CA GLU A 257 -7.22 -3.55 4.50
C GLU A 257 -8.24 -4.35 5.32
N PRO A 258 -8.38 -5.67 5.06
CA PRO A 258 -9.33 -6.49 5.79
C PRO A 258 -8.91 -6.59 7.26
N LYS A 259 -9.79 -6.22 8.19
CA LYS A 259 -9.49 -6.30 9.64
C LYS A 259 -9.43 -7.73 10.18
N VAL A 260 -9.95 -8.69 9.41
CA VAL A 260 -10.09 -10.09 9.81
C VAL A 260 -9.82 -10.97 8.60
N PHE A 261 -9.06 -12.05 8.81
CA PHE A 261 -8.89 -13.13 7.84
C PHE A 261 -9.45 -14.44 8.36
N PHE A 262 -9.98 -15.24 7.44
CA PHE A 262 -10.40 -16.60 7.71
C PHE A 262 -9.55 -17.58 6.90
N MET A 263 -9.04 -18.61 7.56
CA MET A 263 -8.20 -19.63 6.96
C MET A 263 -8.84 -21.00 7.18
N GLU A 264 -9.00 -21.77 6.12
CA GLU A 264 -9.61 -23.10 6.20
C GLU A 264 -8.71 -24.05 7.02
N VAL A 265 -9.32 -24.78 7.97
CA VAL A 265 -8.61 -25.70 8.87
C VAL A 265 -8.00 -26.87 8.09
N LYS A 266 -8.74 -27.44 7.13
CA LYS A 266 -8.35 -28.67 6.40
C LYS A 266 -7.22 -28.45 5.41
N GLU A 267 -7.20 -27.31 4.74
CA GLU A 267 -6.21 -27.03 3.69
C GLU A 267 -5.08 -26.11 4.15
N GLY A 268 -5.28 -25.34 5.23
CA GLY A 268 -4.37 -24.26 5.62
C GLY A 268 -4.27 -23.16 4.55
N SER A 269 -5.26 -23.06 3.68
CA SER A 269 -5.38 -22.06 2.62
C SER A 269 -6.18 -20.86 3.13
N VAL A 270 -5.78 -19.66 2.73
CA VAL A 270 -6.53 -18.42 3.01
C VAL A 270 -7.45 -18.19 1.82
N LYS A 271 -8.76 -18.04 2.05
CA LYS A 271 -9.69 -17.67 0.98
C LYS A 271 -9.68 -16.15 0.82
N PRO A 272 -9.37 -15.63 -0.38
CA PRO A 272 -9.38 -14.19 -0.63
C PRO A 272 -10.81 -13.63 -0.75
N ASP A 273 -11.78 -14.48 -1.08
CA ASP A 273 -13.17 -14.07 -1.23
C ASP A 273 -13.83 -13.80 0.13
N PRO A 274 -14.72 -12.79 0.21
CA PRO A 274 -15.46 -12.51 1.43
C PRO A 274 -16.31 -13.72 1.82
N ILE A 275 -15.99 -14.30 2.98
CA ILE A 275 -16.82 -15.36 3.57
C ILE A 275 -18.15 -14.77 4.01
N ASN A 276 -19.25 -15.43 3.65
CA ASN A 276 -20.55 -15.06 4.18
C ASN A 276 -20.62 -15.41 5.67
N LYS A 277 -20.51 -14.38 6.50
CA LYS A 277 -20.46 -14.52 7.96
C LYS A 277 -21.79 -14.97 8.57
N ASP A 278 -22.91 -14.83 7.86
CA ASP A 278 -24.24 -15.18 8.36
C ASP A 278 -24.39 -16.70 8.57
N PHE A 279 -23.55 -17.51 7.92
CA PHE A 279 -23.54 -18.97 8.03
C PHE A 279 -22.43 -19.52 8.93
N LEU A 280 -21.68 -18.64 9.61
CA LEU A 280 -20.60 -19.05 10.50
C LEU A 280 -21.09 -19.20 11.94
N VAL A 281 -20.95 -20.41 12.48
CA VAL A 281 -21.20 -20.70 13.90
C VAL A 281 -19.87 -20.87 14.63
N TYR A 282 -19.66 -20.13 15.71
CA TYR A 282 -18.44 -20.21 16.50
C TYR A 282 -18.45 -21.41 17.45
N ASP A 283 -17.45 -22.27 17.34
CA ASP A 283 -17.17 -23.37 18.28
C ASP A 283 -16.10 -22.89 19.28
N LYS A 284 -16.56 -22.50 20.47
CA LYS A 284 -15.70 -22.03 21.56
C LYS A 284 -14.75 -23.12 22.08
N GLY A 285 -15.12 -24.40 21.99
CA GLY A 285 -14.29 -25.50 22.49
C GLY A 285 -13.04 -25.73 21.64
N LYS A 286 -13.10 -25.36 20.36
CA LYS A 286 -11.99 -25.51 19.40
C LYS A 286 -11.37 -24.19 18.96
N ASN A 287 -12.00 -23.06 19.32
CA ASN A 287 -11.70 -21.72 18.80
C ASN A 287 -11.70 -21.66 17.26
N ILE A 288 -12.76 -22.19 16.63
CA ILE A 288 -12.95 -22.19 15.17
C ILE A 288 -14.35 -21.73 14.80
N TYR A 289 -14.54 -21.32 13.56
CA TYR A 289 -15.83 -20.99 12.96
C TYR A 289 -16.22 -22.09 11.98
N LYS A 290 -17.44 -22.59 12.07
CA LYS A 290 -17.97 -23.60 11.17
C LYS A 290 -19.00 -22.99 10.23
N ASP A 291 -18.77 -23.13 8.94
CA ASP A 291 -19.77 -22.88 7.90
C ASP A 291 -20.78 -24.01 7.90
N THR A 292 -22.03 -23.70 8.26
CA THR A 292 -23.10 -24.68 8.39
C THR A 292 -23.62 -25.19 7.05
N LEU A 293 -23.41 -24.46 5.96
CA LEU A 293 -23.86 -24.86 4.61
C LEU A 293 -22.86 -25.78 3.95
N ASN A 294 -21.57 -25.45 4.04
CA ASN A 294 -20.51 -26.16 3.32
C ASN A 294 -19.75 -27.17 4.20
N ASN A 295 -20.05 -27.20 5.51
CA ASN A 295 -19.34 -28.03 6.50
C ASN A 295 -17.82 -27.79 6.48
N ILE A 296 -17.41 -26.53 6.29
CA ILE A 296 -16.02 -26.08 6.30
C ILE A 296 -15.72 -25.44 7.65
N GLU A 297 -14.55 -25.74 8.21
CA GLU A 297 -14.07 -25.13 9.45
C GLU A 297 -12.99 -24.08 9.13
N TYR A 298 -13.03 -22.96 9.86
CA TYR A 298 -12.14 -21.82 9.67
C TYR A 298 -11.50 -21.39 10.99
N TYR A 299 -10.21 -21.10 10.93
CA TYR A 299 -9.55 -20.24 11.90
C TYR A 299 -9.85 -18.78 11.56
N ARG A 300 -10.13 -17.97 12.58
CA ARG A 300 -10.28 -16.52 12.46
C ARG A 300 -9.02 -15.85 13.00
N PHE A 301 -8.36 -15.07 12.16
CA PHE A 301 -7.22 -14.25 12.56
C PHE A 301 -7.62 -12.77 12.55
N ASP A 302 -7.35 -12.08 13.64
CA ASP A 302 -7.64 -10.65 13.79
C ASP A 302 -6.38 -9.83 13.52
N PHE A 303 -6.56 -8.65 12.93
CA PHE A 303 -5.44 -7.74 12.68
C PHE A 303 -4.76 -7.33 13.99
N VAL A 304 -3.42 -7.44 14.02
CA VAL A 304 -2.61 -7.06 15.17
C VAL A 304 -1.87 -5.78 14.83
N GLN A 305 -2.24 -4.68 15.48
CA GLN A 305 -1.60 -3.39 15.28
C GLN A 305 -0.16 -3.41 15.85
N PRO A 306 0.88 -3.26 15.02
CA PRO A 306 2.26 -3.25 15.48
C PRO A 306 2.67 -1.87 16.00
N LYS A 307 3.67 -1.85 16.89
CA LYS A 307 4.42 -0.64 17.27
C LYS A 307 5.56 -0.44 16.28
N CYS A 308 5.54 0.68 15.55
CA CYS A 308 6.51 0.93 14.47
C CYS A 308 7.61 1.90 14.90
N TYR A 309 8.87 1.57 14.58
CA TYR A 309 10.03 2.43 14.84
C TYR A 309 11.17 2.15 13.86
N GLN A 310 12.22 2.97 13.92
CA GLN A 310 13.40 2.81 13.08
C GLN A 310 14.46 1.97 13.80
N THR A 311 14.97 0.95 13.13
CA THR A 311 16.18 0.22 13.55
C THR A 311 17.32 0.51 12.60
N ASP A 312 18.47 0.86 13.17
CA ASP A 312 19.75 0.99 12.48
C ASP A 312 20.31 -0.41 12.17
N LEU A 313 20.29 -0.77 10.88
CA LEU A 313 20.71 -2.09 10.41
C LEU A 313 22.22 -2.32 10.57
N GLU A 314 23.03 -1.27 10.64
CA GLU A 314 24.49 -1.40 10.78
C GLU A 314 24.88 -1.84 12.20
N LYS A 315 23.99 -1.60 13.16
CA LYS A 315 24.14 -2.04 14.57
C LYS A 315 23.43 -3.36 14.85
N LEU A 316 22.72 -3.92 13.88
CA LEU A 316 21.94 -5.13 14.07
C LEU A 316 22.86 -6.36 14.11
N LYS A 317 22.91 -7.03 15.27
CA LYS A 317 23.64 -8.29 15.42
C LYS A 317 22.72 -9.46 15.03
N VAL A 318 22.99 -10.06 13.88
CA VAL A 318 22.20 -11.17 13.35
C VAL A 318 22.90 -12.50 13.64
N ALA A 319 22.16 -13.47 14.16
CA ALA A 319 22.66 -14.82 14.37
C ALA A 319 22.98 -15.49 13.02
N PRO A 320 24.00 -16.36 12.96
CA PRO A 320 24.40 -17.03 11.72
C PRO A 320 23.34 -17.98 11.16
N LYS A 321 22.41 -18.44 12.01
CA LYS A 321 21.29 -19.30 11.61
C LYS A 321 20.17 -18.46 11.00
N THR A 322 19.60 -18.93 9.90
CA THR A 322 18.37 -18.36 9.30
C THR A 322 17.16 -19.22 9.66
N ILE A 323 15.96 -18.65 9.58
CA ILE A 323 14.71 -19.40 9.82
C ILE A 323 14.46 -20.40 8.70
N PHE A 324 14.63 -19.97 7.46
CA PHE A 324 14.52 -20.81 6.26
C PHE A 324 15.82 -20.76 5.45
N VAL A 325 16.23 -21.92 4.94
CA VAL A 325 17.32 -22.06 3.96
C VAL A 325 16.67 -22.46 2.63
N SER A 326 16.95 -21.70 1.58
CA SER A 326 16.34 -21.85 0.26
C SER A 326 17.43 -21.80 -0.80
N GLU A 327 17.98 -22.96 -1.14
CA GLU A 327 19.03 -23.11 -2.15
C GLU A 327 18.71 -24.29 -3.08
N CYS A 328 18.75 -24.07 -4.39
CA CYS A 328 18.79 -25.14 -5.38
C CYS A 328 20.14 -25.84 -5.29
N GLU A 329 20.17 -27.14 -5.62
CA GLU A 329 21.44 -27.77 -5.98
C GLU A 329 22.08 -26.93 -7.10
N LYS A 330 23.34 -26.53 -6.91
CA LYS A 330 24.14 -25.96 -8.01
C LYS A 330 24.00 -26.94 -9.18
N PRO A 331 23.70 -26.49 -10.41
CA PRO A 331 23.62 -27.40 -11.53
C PRO A 331 24.88 -28.25 -11.51
N SER A 332 24.71 -29.58 -11.43
CA SER A 332 25.84 -30.47 -11.62
C SER A 332 26.52 -29.99 -12.89
N LYS A 333 27.85 -29.89 -12.88
CA LYS A 333 28.61 -29.63 -14.11
C LYS A 333 28.26 -30.77 -15.07
N ARG A 334 27.13 -30.67 -15.79
CA ARG A 334 26.80 -31.51 -16.91
C ARG A 334 28.01 -31.32 -17.80
N ARG A 335 28.77 -32.41 -17.96
CA ARG A 335 29.86 -32.49 -18.92
C ARG A 335 29.32 -31.87 -20.19
N ILE A 336 29.95 -30.77 -20.59
CA ILE A 336 29.87 -30.30 -21.96
C ILE A 336 30.36 -31.52 -22.75
N TYR A 337 29.42 -32.29 -23.30
CA TYR A 337 29.79 -33.20 -24.37
C TYR A 337 30.27 -32.30 -25.52
N GLN A 338 31.44 -32.70 -26.01
CA GLN A 338 32.40 -31.96 -26.82
C GLN A 338 31.80 -31.23 -28.01
#